data_AF-A0AAE9DW97-F1
#
_entry.id   AF-A0AAE9DW97-F1
#
_cell.length_a   1.000
_cell.length_b   1.000
_cell.length_c   1.000
_cell.angle_alpha   90.00
_cell.angle_beta   90.00
_cell.angle_gamma   90.00
#
_symmetry.space_group_name_H-M   'P 1'
#
loop_
_entity.id
_entity.type
_entity.pdbx_description
1 polymer ?
#
loop_
_entity_poly.entity_id
_entity_poly.type
_entity_poly.pdbx_seq_one_letter_code
_entity_poly.pdbx_strand_id
1 'polypeptide(L)'
;MCRGKPAQFVELQLINSRGYGEDNVEISDIVFSDPAGYFEVSGKMHQFYLIPAQIFIYHECFYDVGVHHGKCKSLRYEEVPKEFITEGPIPRITYEAGTINLEHGVFKEYLERCE
;
A
#
# COMPACT_ATOMS: atom_id res chain seq x y z
N MET A 1 10.91 3.07 -2.35
CA MET A 1 12.05 3.41 -3.22
C MET A 1 11.67 3.18 -4.67
N CYS A 2 12.18 4.03 -5.57
CA CYS A 2 12.03 3.92 -7.01
C CYS A 2 13.35 4.30 -7.69
N ARG A 3 13.98 3.38 -8.42
CA ARG A 3 15.23 3.59 -9.17
C ARG A 3 16.35 4.17 -8.31
N GLY A 4 16.52 3.59 -7.13
CA GLY A 4 17.51 4.03 -6.13
C GLY A 4 17.22 5.39 -5.48
N LYS A 5 16.05 5.99 -5.72
CA LYS A 5 15.63 7.26 -5.09
C LYS A 5 14.43 7.06 -4.17
N PRO A 6 14.24 7.93 -3.17
CA PRO A 6 13.00 8.02 -2.42
C PRO A 6 11.79 8.12 -3.34
N ALA A 7 10.76 7.31 -3.08
CA ALA A 7 9.49 7.41 -3.76
C ALA A 7 8.64 8.44 -2.99
N GLN A 8 8.61 9.66 -3.50
CA GLN A 8 7.99 10.81 -2.82
C GLN A 8 6.51 10.87 -3.13
N PHE A 9 5.70 11.21 -2.12
CA PHE A 9 4.26 11.45 -2.25
C PHE A 9 3.50 10.32 -2.96
N VAL A 10 3.98 9.07 -2.81
CA VAL A 10 3.21 7.91 -3.25
C VAL A 10 2.06 7.72 -2.29
N GLU A 11 0.96 7.21 -2.81
CA GLU A 11 -0.28 7.08 -2.06
C GLU A 11 -0.34 5.70 -1.41
N LEU A 12 -0.69 5.65 -0.12
CA LEU A 12 -0.81 4.42 0.64
C LEU A 12 -2.15 4.32 1.34
N GLN A 13 -2.67 3.09 1.41
CA GLN A 13 -3.89 2.79 2.15
C GLN A 13 -3.85 1.39 2.73
N LEU A 14 -4.35 1.20 3.95
CA LEU A 14 -4.53 -0.12 4.53
C LEU A 14 -5.86 -0.71 4.08
N ILE A 15 -5.78 -1.97 3.63
CA ILE A 15 -6.89 -2.74 3.08
C ILE A 15 -7.08 -4.01 3.92
N ASN A 16 -8.32 -4.33 4.27
CA ASN A 16 -8.71 -5.66 4.72
C ASN A 16 -8.75 -6.62 3.52
N SER A 17 -7.74 -7.47 3.42
CA SER A 17 -7.51 -8.37 2.29
C SER A 17 -8.29 -9.68 2.37
N ARG A 18 -9.34 -9.74 3.20
CA ARG A 18 -10.23 -10.91 3.27
C ARG A 18 -11.08 -11.03 2.01
N GLY A 19 -11.38 -9.91 1.34
CA GLY A 19 -11.98 -9.91 0.02
C GLY A 19 -10.99 -10.35 -1.06
N TYR A 20 -11.49 -10.70 -2.24
CA TYR A 20 -10.66 -10.88 -3.43
C TYR A 20 -10.94 -9.74 -4.41
N GLY A 21 -9.92 -9.01 -4.85
CA GLY A 21 -10.06 -7.92 -5.81
C GLY A 21 -10.96 -6.79 -5.30
N GLU A 22 -12.11 -6.59 -5.94
CA GLU A 22 -13.08 -5.52 -5.62
C GLU A 22 -13.76 -5.69 -4.25
N ASP A 23 -13.71 -6.88 -3.64
CA ASP A 23 -14.28 -7.13 -2.31
C ASP A 23 -13.38 -6.65 -1.15
N ASN A 24 -12.20 -6.12 -1.48
CA ASN A 24 -11.29 -5.54 -0.53
C ASN A 24 -11.90 -4.31 0.14
N VAL A 25 -11.75 -4.19 1.47
CA VAL A 25 -12.35 -3.09 2.24
C VAL A 25 -11.26 -2.19 2.79
N GLU A 26 -11.35 -0.90 2.52
CA GLU A 26 -10.48 0.13 3.09
C GLU A 26 -10.66 0.22 4.61
N ILE A 27 -9.56 0.18 5.37
CA ILE A 27 -9.56 0.24 6.84
C ILE A 27 -8.76 1.42 7.42
N SER A 28 -8.18 2.25 6.56
CA SER A 28 -7.54 3.51 6.92
C SER A 28 -7.91 4.62 5.93
N ASP A 29 -7.71 5.86 6.37
CA ASP A 29 -7.60 6.99 5.46
C ASP A 29 -6.38 6.81 4.55
N ILE A 30 -6.39 7.51 3.42
CA ILE A 30 -5.25 7.62 2.52
C ILE A 30 -4.15 8.46 3.17
N VAL A 31 -2.92 7.97 3.07
CA VAL A 31 -1.72 8.73 3.45
C VAL A 31 -0.74 8.82 2.29
N PHE A 32 0.22 9.74 2.41
CA PHE A 32 1.25 9.93 1.39
C PHE A 32 2.63 9.76 2.03
N SER A 33 3.56 9.17 1.28
CA SER A 33 4.96 9.21 1.68
C SER A 33 5.49 10.65 1.64
N ASP A 34 6.45 10.94 2.52
CA ASP A 34 7.08 12.25 2.61
C ASP A 34 8.13 12.48 1.50
N PRO A 35 8.79 13.66 1.44
CA PRO A 35 9.84 13.93 0.45
C PRO A 35 11.07 13.01 0.55
N ALA A 36 11.28 12.35 1.68
CA ALA A 36 12.33 11.37 1.91
C ALA A 36 11.85 9.92 1.70
N GLY A 37 10.58 9.73 1.34
CA GLY A 37 9.96 8.44 1.04
C GLY A 37 9.52 7.65 2.27
N TYR A 38 9.52 8.26 3.46
CA TYR A 38 8.99 7.66 4.68
C TYR A 38 7.47 7.78 4.72
N PHE A 39 6.82 6.84 5.39
CA PHE A 39 5.38 6.85 5.62
C PHE A 39 5.06 6.23 6.97
N GLU A 40 3.92 6.61 7.53
CA GLU A 40 3.31 5.96 8.69
C GLU A 40 1.82 5.83 8.38
N VAL A 41 1.26 4.63 8.55
CA VAL A 41 -0.15 4.37 8.31
C VAL A 41 -0.71 3.49 9.41
N SER A 42 -1.90 3.84 9.89
CA SER A 42 -2.65 3.03 10.84
C SER A 42 -4.12 3.04 10.46
N GLY A 43 -4.80 1.95 10.82
CA GLY A 43 -6.20 1.72 10.46
C GLY A 43 -6.89 0.89 11.51
N LYS A 44 -8.22 0.87 11.45
CA LYS A 44 -9.04 0.07 12.36
C LYS A 44 -10.32 -0.36 11.66
N MET A 45 -10.79 -1.53 12.02
CA MET A 45 -12.08 -2.05 11.58
C MET A 45 -12.74 -2.78 12.74
N HIS A 46 -14.06 -2.66 12.86
CA HIS A 46 -14.81 -3.45 13.82
C HIS A 46 -15.09 -4.84 13.23
N GLN A 47 -14.42 -5.88 13.73
CA GLN A 47 -14.57 -7.24 13.25
C GLN A 47 -14.41 -8.26 14.39
N PHE A 48 -15.14 -9.37 14.33
CA PHE A 48 -15.07 -10.44 15.34
C PHE A 48 -13.82 -11.33 15.21
N TYR A 49 -13.23 -11.38 14.01
CA TYR A 49 -12.05 -12.18 13.69
C TYR A 49 -10.88 -11.26 13.34
N LEU A 50 -9.65 -11.78 13.45
CA LEU A 50 -8.42 -11.10 13.02
C LEU A 50 -8.57 -10.50 11.61
N ILE A 51 -8.24 -9.23 11.42
CA ILE A 51 -8.38 -8.51 10.15
C ILE A 51 -7.11 -8.74 9.31
N PRO A 52 -7.10 -9.59 8.26
CA PRO A 52 -5.93 -9.67 7.39
C PRO A 52 -5.72 -8.32 6.71
N ALA A 53 -4.54 -7.72 6.89
CA ALA A 53 -4.27 -6.36 6.43
C ALA A 53 -3.16 -6.35 5.38
N GLN A 54 -3.36 -5.57 4.33
CA GLN A 54 -2.37 -5.27 3.31
C GLN A 54 -2.18 -3.75 3.19
N ILE A 55 -0.95 -3.31 2.92
CA ILE A 55 -0.64 -1.95 2.54
C ILE A 55 -0.73 -1.89 1.02
N PHE A 56 -1.69 -1.16 0.49
CA PHE A 56 -1.76 -0.83 -0.93
C PHE A 56 -0.96 0.44 -1.18
N ILE A 57 -0.11 0.42 -2.20
CA ILE A 57 0.81 1.50 -2.55
C ILE A 57 0.61 1.81 -4.02
N TYR A 58 0.01 2.97 -4.29
CA TYR A 58 -0.22 3.45 -5.64
C TYR A 58 0.91 4.39 -6.07
N HIS A 59 1.59 4.05 -7.16
CA HIS A 59 2.79 4.75 -7.60
C HIS A 59 2.94 4.84 -9.12
N GLU A 60 3.78 5.78 -9.55
CA GLU A 60 4.15 5.96 -10.96
C GLU A 60 5.57 5.42 -11.25
N CYS A 61 6.13 4.65 -10.30
CA CYS A 61 7.39 3.96 -10.51
C CYS A 61 7.22 2.76 -11.47
N PHE A 62 7.38 2.99 -12.76
CA PHE A 62 7.32 1.92 -13.75
C PHE A 62 8.71 1.37 -14.06
N TYR A 63 8.81 0.07 -14.32
CA TYR A 63 10.05 -0.53 -14.83
C TYR A 63 10.36 0.00 -16.25
N ASP A 64 9.37 -0.04 -17.14
CA ASP A 64 9.45 0.52 -18.50
C ASP A 64 8.56 1.77 -18.65
N VAL A 65 9.20 2.94 -18.74
CA VAL A 65 8.54 4.24 -18.91
C VAL A 65 7.93 4.43 -20.31
N GLY A 66 8.34 3.64 -21.31
CA GLY A 66 7.80 3.72 -22.67
C GLY A 66 6.52 2.90 -22.90
N VAL A 67 6.12 2.07 -21.94
CA VAL A 67 4.92 1.23 -22.03
C VAL A 67 3.71 1.87 -21.33
N HIS A 68 3.95 2.78 -20.39
CA HIS A 68 2.92 3.38 -19.54
C HIS A 68 2.86 4.88 -19.76
N HIS A 69 2.01 5.29 -20.70
CA HIS A 69 1.70 6.69 -20.99
C HIS A 69 0.29 7.00 -20.47
N GLY A 70 0.17 7.64 -19.31
CA GLY A 70 -1.12 8.05 -18.76
C GLY A 70 -1.02 8.51 -17.30
N LYS A 71 -2.14 9.00 -16.75
CA LYS A 71 -2.28 9.34 -15.32
C LYS A 71 -2.48 8.11 -14.41
N CYS A 72 -2.24 6.92 -14.97
CA CYS A 72 -2.51 5.67 -14.29
C CYS A 72 -1.43 5.42 -13.23
N LYS A 73 -1.81 5.04 -12.02
CA LYS A 73 -0.89 4.53 -11.00
C LYS A 73 -0.87 3.00 -11.02
N SER A 74 0.32 2.41 -10.88
CA SER A 74 0.50 0.99 -10.56
C SER A 74 0.21 0.73 -9.09
N LEU A 75 -0.29 -0.47 -8.79
CA LEU A 75 -0.47 -0.95 -7.43
C LEU A 75 0.65 -1.93 -7.04
N ARG A 76 1.33 -1.64 -5.92
CA ARG A 76 2.11 -2.61 -5.15
C ARG A 76 1.37 -2.86 -3.84
N TYR A 77 1.26 -4.12 -3.41
CA TYR A 77 0.77 -4.45 -2.08
C TYR A 77 1.81 -5.19 -1.25
N GLU A 78 1.81 -4.94 0.05
CA GLU A 78 2.61 -5.65 1.06
C GLU A 78 1.69 -6.18 2.15
N GLU A 79 1.89 -7.42 2.61
CA GLU A 79 1.14 -7.96 3.74
C GLU A 79 1.66 -7.37 5.06
N VAL A 80 0.73 -6.98 5.93
CA VAL A 80 1.06 -6.64 7.33
C VAL A 80 1.10 -7.95 8.12
N PRO A 81 2.23 -8.30 8.76
CA PRO A 81 2.32 -9.54 9.52
C PRO A 81 1.29 -9.56 10.66
N LYS A 82 0.71 -10.73 10.89
CA LYS A 82 -0.46 -10.88 11.76
C LYS A 82 -0.20 -10.48 13.20
N GLU A 83 1.06 -10.61 13.61
CA GLU A 83 1.55 -10.30 14.95
C GLU A 83 1.44 -8.81 15.27
N PHE A 84 1.32 -7.94 14.26
CA PHE A 84 1.21 -6.48 14.41
C PHE A 84 -0.24 -5.97 14.39
N ILE A 85 -1.21 -6.87 14.24
CA ILE A 85 -2.63 -6.53 14.32
C ILE A 85 -3.08 -6.67 15.77
N THR A 86 -3.51 -5.58 16.38
CA THR A 86 -3.90 -5.56 17.80
C THR A 86 -5.37 -5.25 18.00
N GLU A 87 -5.95 -5.82 19.05
CA GLU A 87 -7.31 -5.49 19.50
C GLU A 87 -7.34 -4.13 20.22
N GLY A 88 -8.41 -3.37 19.96
CA GLY A 88 -8.67 -2.08 20.59
C GLY A 88 -8.68 -0.91 19.59
N PRO A 89 -9.00 0.31 20.06
CA PRO A 89 -9.15 1.48 19.19
C PRO A 89 -7.82 2.12 18.77
N ILE A 90 -6.70 1.73 19.39
CA ILE A 90 -5.38 2.32 19.19
C ILE A 90 -4.37 1.18 18.95
N PRO A 91 -3.55 1.23 17.88
CA PRO A 91 -2.48 0.26 17.66
C PRO A 91 -1.47 0.27 18.82
N ARG A 92 -1.08 -0.91 19.29
CA ARG A 92 -0.14 -1.04 20.45
C ARG A 92 1.29 -1.36 20.06
N ILE A 93 1.50 -1.77 18.81
CA ILE A 93 2.77 -2.20 18.23
C ILE A 93 2.83 -1.73 16.79
N THR A 94 4.04 -1.44 16.32
CA THR A 94 4.29 -0.92 14.98
C THR A 94 5.11 -1.92 14.18
N TYR A 95 4.69 -2.20 12.96
CA TYR A 95 5.46 -2.98 12.00
C TYR A 95 6.38 -2.07 11.20
N GLU A 96 7.70 -2.31 11.29
CA GLU A 96 8.69 -1.64 10.46
C GLU A 96 8.81 -2.37 9.11
N ALA A 97 8.11 -1.87 8.09
CA ALA A 97 8.08 -2.46 6.75
C ALA A 97 9.45 -2.41 6.02
N GLY A 98 10.42 -1.67 6.55
CA GLY A 98 11.73 -1.52 5.96
C GLY A 98 11.67 -0.76 4.62
N THR A 99 12.49 -1.18 3.66
CA THR A 99 12.55 -0.55 2.34
C THR A 99 11.72 -1.33 1.32
N ILE A 100 10.66 -0.70 0.82
CA ILE A 100 9.82 -1.25 -0.25
C ILE A 100 10.34 -0.77 -1.60
N ASN A 101 10.67 -1.70 -2.51
CA ASN A 101 11.07 -1.38 -3.88
C ASN A 101 9.86 -1.42 -4.81
N LEU A 102 9.52 -0.26 -5.40
CA LEU A 102 8.36 -0.09 -6.28
C LEU A 102 8.64 -0.43 -7.74
N GLU A 103 9.88 -0.80 -8.09
CA GLU A 103 10.23 -1.23 -9.44
C GLU A 103 9.74 -2.66 -9.76
N HIS A 104 9.45 -3.44 -8.72
CA HIS A 104 8.95 -4.81 -8.83
C HIS A 104 7.42 -4.81 -8.73
N GLY A 105 6.73 -5.33 -9.75
CA GLY A 105 5.27 -5.47 -9.71
C GLY A 105 4.52 -5.20 -11.02
N VAL A 106 5.21 -4.87 -12.12
CA VAL A 106 4.53 -4.46 -13.35
C VAL A 106 4.44 -5.60 -14.37
N PHE A 107 3.41 -6.43 -14.24
CA PHE A 107 2.77 -7.06 -15.41
C PHE A 107 1.50 -6.27 -15.73
N LYS A 108 1.18 -6.13 -17.02
CA LYS A 108 0.15 -5.23 -17.60
C LYS A 108 -1.24 -5.20 -16.93
N GLU A 109 -1.53 -6.12 -16.02
CA GLU A 109 -2.87 -6.38 -15.47
C GLU A 109 -3.21 -5.60 -14.18
N TYR A 110 -2.26 -4.89 -13.54
CA TYR A 110 -2.49 -4.20 -12.25
C TYR A 110 -2.30 -2.66 -12.30
N LEU A 111 -2.75 -2.04 -13.40
CA LEU A 111 -2.91 -0.59 -13.48
C LEU A 111 -4.30 -0.23 -12.93
N GLU A 112 -4.37 0.16 -11.67
CA GLU A 112 -5.64 0.23 -10.93
C GLU A 112 -6.27 1.62 -10.90
N ARG A 113 -5.49 2.70 -11.08
CA ARG A 113 -6.02 4.06 -10.87
C ARG A 113 -5.67 5.03 -11.99
N CYS A 114 -6.59 5.25 -12.90
CA CYS A 114 -6.47 6.12 -14.07
C CYS A 114 -7.55 7.23 -14.04
N GLU A 115 -7.31 8.33 -13.34
CA GLU A 115 -8.24 9.50 -13.26
C GLU A 115 -7.64 10.78 -13.86
#